data_AF-A0A6V7WWN1-F1
#
_entry.id   AF-A0A6V7WWN1-F1
#
_cell.length_a   1.000
_cell.length_b   1.000
_cell.length_c   1.000
_cell.angle_alpha   90.00
_cell.angle_beta   90.00
_cell.angle_gamma   90.00
#
_symmetry.space_group_name_H-M   'P 1'
#
loop_
_entity.id
_entity.type
_entity.pdbx_description
1 polymer ?
#
loop_
_entity_poly.entity_id
_entity_poly.type
_entity_poly.pdbx_seq_one_letter_code
_entity_poly.pdbx_strand_id
1 'polypeptide(L)'
;MLWGAPFLVSITTIQRDGLNSRTVHGSGRGLKPIHHKIIDQNLIKIRNNDSYCLFYALMATFVYAIFSWPRWKFYNYLHSRKGMKQLLENDVLDLMIEVGAECHQEVYCAEEWVPRVVDLWNAVNRGWFKVYIFGEFGEKPIYKYGPDNFDIPIILFHNKDHFDGVRRVSDLFGQPYCLSCESVYNRKSNHAISCKSRCQKCSMVGPGFPCKPLDNFFKHCNGCGKNFKNENCYIHHITSNFCSSSKKCKKCGVIWSVKNNNRNGRAGHVCSERYCTTCSSYHDPKRGCYIKPLIIKPPKAYRIIAFDFETMQHREGEKGKIHEVNFVGVKVNCSGCITNGPTSECCICDEYRTITFSHKPFYHTKVDQQNIIVDPLSSFVSWLIKSS
;
A
#
# COMPACT_ATOMS: atom_id res chain seq x y z
N MET A 1 -21.79 6.64 -11.35
CA MET A 1 -20.61 6.83 -10.49
C MET A 1 -19.37 6.64 -11.36
N LEU A 2 -18.70 7.73 -11.77
CA LEU A 2 -17.55 7.70 -12.68
C LEU A 2 -16.26 7.90 -11.88
N TRP A 3 -15.58 6.81 -11.54
CA TRP A 3 -14.20 6.86 -11.08
C TRP A 3 -13.28 6.87 -12.31
N GLY A 4 -12.42 7.90 -12.45
CA GLY A 4 -11.26 7.85 -13.35
C GLY A 4 -11.37 8.47 -14.74
N ALA A 5 -12.42 9.24 -15.07
CA ALA A 5 -12.41 10.02 -16.31
C ALA A 5 -11.50 11.26 -16.18
N PRO A 6 -10.65 11.57 -17.19
CA PRO A 6 -9.80 12.76 -17.16
C PRO A 6 -10.68 14.02 -17.19
N PHE A 7 -10.38 14.97 -16.31
CA PHE A 7 -10.99 16.30 -16.31
C PHE A 7 -9.91 17.37 -16.44
N LEU A 8 -10.23 18.45 -17.15
CA LEU A 8 -9.37 19.62 -17.33
C LEU A 8 -9.69 20.64 -16.23
N VAL A 9 -8.69 21.01 -15.44
CA VAL A 9 -8.77 22.17 -14.55
C VAL A 9 -7.81 23.23 -15.08
N SER A 10 -8.36 24.34 -15.56
CA SER A 10 -7.57 25.53 -15.89
C SER A 10 -7.40 26.37 -14.63
N ILE A 11 -6.23 26.30 -14.00
CA ILE A 11 -5.89 27.17 -12.87
C ILE A 11 -5.26 28.44 -13.41
N THR A 12 -5.97 29.57 -13.27
CA THR A 12 -5.42 30.89 -13.56
C THR A 12 -4.93 31.49 -12.26
N THR A 13 -3.62 31.47 -12.02
CA THR A 13 -3.03 32.12 -10.85
C THR A 13 -2.69 33.56 -11.19
N ILE A 14 -3.37 34.52 -10.59
CA ILE A 14 -3.04 35.94 -10.73
C ILE A 14 -1.99 36.27 -9.65
N GLN A 15 -0.75 36.53 -10.06
CA GLN A 15 0.22 37.24 -9.22
C GLN A 15 0.15 38.74 -9.54
N ARG A 16 0.58 39.59 -8.60
CA ARG A 16 0.46 41.07 -8.61
C ARG A 16 1.13 41.78 -9.81
N ASP A 17 1.75 41.03 -10.72
CA ASP A 17 2.70 41.55 -11.71
C ASP A 17 2.22 41.30 -13.16
N GLY A 18 1.01 40.77 -13.36
CA GLY A 18 0.40 40.59 -14.69
C GLY A 18 0.18 39.13 -15.13
N LEU A 19 -0.72 38.97 -16.11
CA LEU A 19 -1.19 37.70 -16.66
C LEU A 19 -0.07 36.98 -17.44
N ASN A 20 0.53 35.97 -16.83
CA ASN A 20 1.30 34.95 -17.55
C ASN A 20 0.52 33.63 -17.50
N SER A 21 -0.10 33.25 -18.62
CA SER A 21 -0.66 31.91 -18.78
C SER A 21 0.49 30.90 -18.87
N ARG A 22 0.75 30.18 -17.78
CA ARG A 22 1.55 28.95 -17.85
C ARG A 22 0.61 27.76 -17.90
N THR A 23 0.57 27.09 -19.04
CA THR A 23 -0.01 25.75 -19.17
C THR A 23 0.91 24.80 -18.40
N VAL A 24 0.61 24.55 -17.13
CA VAL A 24 1.28 23.50 -16.36
C VAL A 24 0.61 22.20 -16.74
N HIS A 25 1.26 21.41 -17.59
CA HIS A 25 0.92 20.00 -17.71
C HIS A 25 1.23 19.34 -16.36
N GLY A 26 0.20 19.18 -15.54
CA GLY A 26 0.18 18.22 -14.46
C GLY A 26 0.21 16.80 -15.02
N SER A 27 1.27 16.42 -15.71
CA SER A 27 1.62 15.02 -15.86
C SER A 27 2.15 14.56 -14.50
N GLY A 28 1.24 14.31 -13.56
CA GLY A 28 1.43 13.10 -12.77
C GLY A 28 1.65 12.03 -13.83
N ARG A 29 2.86 11.48 -13.93
CA ARG A 29 3.06 10.29 -14.76
C ARG A 29 1.98 9.34 -14.28
N GLY A 30 0.92 9.16 -15.07
CA GLY A 30 0.09 7.97 -14.93
C GLY A 30 1.13 6.86 -14.95
N LEU A 31 1.34 6.22 -13.79
CA LEU A 31 2.15 5.02 -13.75
C LEU A 31 1.50 4.15 -14.82
N LYS A 32 2.19 3.97 -15.96
CA LYS A 32 1.72 2.99 -16.95
C LYS A 32 1.43 1.73 -16.15
N PRO A 33 0.23 1.14 -16.27
CA PRO A 33 -0.08 -0.07 -15.54
C PRO A 33 1.10 -1.03 -15.74
N ILE A 34 1.73 -1.42 -14.63
CA ILE A 34 2.81 -2.38 -14.68
C ILE A 34 2.14 -3.71 -15.00
N HIS A 35 2.06 -4.02 -16.30
CA HIS A 35 1.66 -5.33 -16.77
C HIS A 35 2.78 -6.30 -16.39
N HIS A 36 2.41 -7.35 -15.66
CA HIS A 36 3.34 -8.43 -15.43
C HIS A 36 3.66 -9.07 -16.78
N LYS A 37 4.95 -9.23 -17.10
CA LYS A 37 5.38 -10.04 -18.26
C LYS A 37 5.35 -11.51 -17.86
N ILE A 38 4.15 -12.03 -17.64
CA ILE A 38 3.97 -13.39 -17.14
C ILE A 38 4.31 -14.36 -18.27
N ILE A 39 5.35 -15.14 -18.05
CA ILE A 39 5.65 -16.28 -18.89
C ILE A 39 4.75 -17.41 -18.40
N ASP A 40 3.77 -17.82 -19.20
CA ASP A 40 2.77 -18.84 -18.84
C ASP A 40 3.38 -20.14 -18.28
N GLN A 41 4.60 -20.49 -18.70
CA GLN A 41 5.33 -21.69 -18.23
C GLN A 41 5.68 -21.64 -16.73
N ASN A 42 5.65 -20.45 -16.13
CA ASN A 42 5.97 -20.23 -14.72
C ASN A 42 4.73 -20.35 -13.80
N LEU A 43 3.55 -20.44 -14.40
CA LEU A 43 2.30 -20.70 -13.69
C LEU A 43 2.07 -22.21 -13.53
N ILE A 44 1.41 -22.56 -12.43
CA ILE A 44 0.71 -23.83 -12.25
C ILE A 44 -0.66 -23.61 -12.87
N LYS A 45 -0.73 -23.85 -14.19
CA LYS A 45 -1.95 -23.60 -14.97
C LYS A 45 -3.08 -24.51 -14.52
N ILE A 46 -4.15 -23.92 -14.03
CA ILE A 46 -5.37 -24.64 -13.69
C ILE A 46 -6.20 -24.80 -14.95
N ARG A 47 -6.73 -26.01 -15.16
CA ARG A 47 -7.60 -26.34 -16.28
C ARG A 47 -8.73 -27.20 -15.73
N ASN A 48 -9.79 -26.53 -15.33
CA ASN A 48 -11.01 -27.12 -14.80
C ASN A 48 -12.20 -26.68 -15.66
N ASN A 49 -13.27 -27.48 -15.66
CA ASN A 49 -14.51 -27.19 -16.38
C ASN A 49 -15.63 -26.70 -15.43
N ASP A 50 -15.36 -26.70 -14.12
CA ASP A 50 -16.24 -26.23 -13.06
C ASP A 50 -15.86 -24.81 -12.59
N SER A 51 -16.57 -24.28 -11.59
CA SER A 51 -16.30 -22.98 -10.99
C SER A 51 -15.21 -23.00 -9.91
N TYR A 52 -14.55 -24.13 -9.66
CA TYR A 52 -13.71 -24.35 -8.47
C TYR A 52 -12.26 -23.90 -8.65
N CYS A 53 -11.97 -23.05 -9.64
CA CYS A 53 -10.60 -22.70 -10.01
C CYS A 53 -9.77 -22.12 -8.85
N LEU A 54 -10.39 -21.39 -7.91
CA LEU A 54 -9.74 -20.92 -6.69
C LEU A 54 -9.22 -22.09 -5.82
N PHE A 55 -10.05 -23.10 -5.56
CA PHE A 55 -9.68 -24.26 -4.75
C PHE A 55 -8.64 -25.13 -5.45
N TYR A 56 -8.78 -25.33 -6.77
CA TYR A 56 -7.75 -25.99 -7.58
C TYR A 56 -6.40 -25.27 -7.49
N ALA A 57 -6.39 -23.94 -7.62
CA ALA A 57 -5.17 -23.14 -7.56
C ALA A 57 -4.53 -23.19 -6.16
N LEU A 58 -5.35 -23.10 -5.11
CA LEU A 58 -4.92 -23.26 -3.71
C LEU A 58 -4.29 -24.64 -3.50
N MET A 59 -5.01 -25.71 -3.81
CA MET A 59 -4.57 -27.09 -3.56
C MET A 59 -3.32 -27.45 -4.38
N ALA A 60 -3.33 -27.15 -5.68
CA ALA A 60 -2.18 -27.45 -6.54
C ALA A 60 -0.91 -26.69 -6.09
N THR A 61 -1.05 -25.44 -5.65
CA THR A 61 0.07 -24.64 -5.13
C THR A 61 0.54 -25.13 -3.76
N PHE A 62 -0.39 -25.55 -2.89
CA PHE A 62 -0.09 -26.19 -1.61
C PHE A 62 0.72 -27.48 -1.82
N VAL A 63 0.23 -28.38 -2.70
CA VAL A 63 0.91 -29.64 -2.98
C VAL A 63 2.31 -29.41 -3.55
N TYR A 64 2.43 -28.44 -4.46
CA TYR A 64 3.71 -28.03 -5.03
C TYR A 64 4.70 -27.53 -3.95
N ALA A 65 4.21 -26.73 -2.99
CA ALA A 65 5.05 -26.13 -1.95
C ALA A 65 5.48 -27.13 -0.87
N ILE A 66 4.64 -28.10 -0.53
CA ILE A 66 4.86 -28.99 0.61
C ILE A 66 5.58 -30.29 0.23
N PHE A 67 5.06 -31.01 -0.77
CA PHE A 67 5.41 -32.43 -0.92
C PHE A 67 6.73 -32.69 -1.65
N SER A 68 7.42 -31.65 -2.15
CA SER A 68 8.71 -31.76 -2.84
C SER A 68 8.73 -32.84 -3.93
N TRP A 69 7.60 -33.05 -4.61
CA TRP A 69 7.47 -34.12 -5.60
C TRP A 69 8.36 -33.88 -6.82
N PRO A 70 8.92 -34.94 -7.43
CA PRO A 70 9.54 -34.84 -8.73
C PRO A 70 8.60 -34.22 -9.76
N ARG A 71 9.15 -33.43 -10.69
CA ARG A 71 8.36 -32.71 -11.71
C ARG A 71 7.36 -33.60 -12.45
N TRP A 72 7.75 -34.83 -12.79
CA TRP A 72 6.88 -35.78 -13.49
C TRP A 72 5.67 -36.21 -12.65
N LYS A 73 5.85 -36.37 -11.34
CA LYS A 73 4.79 -36.81 -10.42
C LYS A 73 3.78 -35.68 -10.22
N PHE A 74 4.27 -34.47 -9.95
CA PHE A 74 3.42 -33.27 -9.87
C PHE A 74 2.68 -32.99 -11.18
N TYR A 75 3.33 -33.18 -12.32
CA TYR A 75 2.67 -33.04 -13.63
C TYR A 75 1.55 -34.07 -13.82
N ASN A 76 1.75 -35.32 -13.40
CA ASN A 76 0.72 -36.35 -13.48
C ASN A 76 -0.47 -36.03 -12.56
N TYR A 77 -0.21 -35.51 -11.35
CA TYR A 77 -1.21 -35.04 -10.42
C TYR A 77 -2.06 -33.90 -11.01
N LEU A 78 -1.41 -32.85 -11.51
CA LEU A 78 -2.07 -31.68 -12.07
C LEU A 78 -2.94 -32.00 -13.29
N HIS A 79 -2.57 -33.01 -14.09
CA HIS A 79 -3.21 -33.34 -15.35
C HIS A 79 -3.97 -34.68 -15.33
N SER A 80 -4.21 -35.26 -14.16
CA SER A 80 -4.92 -36.53 -14.00
C SER A 80 -4.35 -37.68 -14.88
N ARG A 81 -3.02 -37.81 -14.94
CA ARG A 81 -2.33 -38.81 -15.78
C ARG A 81 -1.76 -39.97 -14.96
N LYS A 82 -1.50 -41.10 -15.64
CA LYS A 82 -0.67 -42.23 -15.18
C LYS A 82 -0.92 -42.64 -13.71
N GLY A 83 -2.11 -43.15 -13.42
CA GLY A 83 -2.47 -43.66 -12.09
C GLY A 83 -2.87 -42.60 -11.05
N MET A 84 -2.86 -41.32 -11.42
CA MET A 84 -3.34 -40.20 -10.57
C MET A 84 -4.64 -39.58 -11.12
N LYS A 85 -5.47 -40.39 -11.76
CA LYS A 85 -6.71 -39.92 -12.38
C LYS A 85 -7.61 -39.30 -11.29
N GLN A 86 -8.03 -38.06 -11.49
CA GLN A 86 -8.94 -37.30 -10.60
C GLN A 86 -8.41 -37.07 -9.19
N LEU A 87 -7.12 -37.30 -8.91
CA LEU A 87 -6.61 -37.13 -7.55
C LEU A 87 -6.69 -35.66 -7.08
N LEU A 88 -6.31 -34.71 -7.94
CA LEU A 88 -6.45 -33.28 -7.63
C LEU A 88 -7.92 -32.86 -7.48
N GLU A 89 -8.83 -33.39 -8.30
CA GLU A 89 -10.27 -33.12 -8.22
C GLU A 89 -10.83 -33.61 -6.88
N ASN A 90 -10.47 -34.84 -6.48
CA ASN A 90 -10.88 -35.40 -5.19
C ASN A 90 -10.30 -34.60 -4.01
N ASP A 91 -9.01 -34.26 -4.03
CA ASP A 91 -8.37 -33.44 -2.99
C ASP A 91 -9.06 -32.06 -2.86
N VAL A 92 -9.51 -31.48 -3.97
CA VAL A 92 -10.24 -30.21 -3.99
C VAL A 92 -11.63 -30.37 -3.38
N LEU A 93 -12.36 -31.42 -3.74
CA LEU A 93 -13.68 -31.70 -3.15
C LEU A 93 -13.58 -31.96 -1.66
N ASP A 94 -12.57 -32.73 -1.22
CA ASP A 94 -12.30 -32.97 0.19
C ASP A 94 -12.00 -31.67 0.93
N LEU A 95 -11.14 -30.80 0.37
CA LEU A 95 -10.86 -29.48 0.93
C LEU A 95 -12.13 -28.62 1.04
N MET A 96 -12.96 -28.60 0.00
CA MET A 96 -14.22 -27.86 -0.02
C MET A 96 -15.17 -28.34 1.09
N ILE A 97 -15.30 -29.65 1.26
CA ILE A 97 -16.09 -30.26 2.34
C ILE A 97 -15.53 -29.85 3.70
N GLU A 98 -14.22 -29.92 3.91
CA GLU A 98 -13.58 -29.59 5.19
C GLU A 98 -13.78 -28.12 5.60
N VAL A 99 -13.79 -27.19 4.64
CA VAL A 99 -14.04 -25.76 4.92
C VAL A 99 -15.53 -25.38 4.89
N GLY A 100 -16.42 -26.35 4.64
CA GLY A 100 -17.86 -26.15 4.54
C GLY A 100 -18.25 -25.29 3.33
N ALA A 101 -17.57 -25.45 2.20
CA ALA A 101 -17.92 -24.78 0.95
C ALA A 101 -19.13 -25.45 0.29
N GLU A 102 -20.10 -24.64 -0.12
CA GLU A 102 -21.26 -25.11 -0.86
C GLU A 102 -20.84 -25.53 -2.26
N CYS A 103 -21.04 -26.79 -2.62
CA CYS A 103 -20.90 -27.23 -4.00
C CYS A 103 -21.93 -26.47 -4.87
N HIS A 104 -21.55 -26.05 -6.08
CA HIS A 104 -22.39 -25.34 -7.06
C HIS A 104 -22.52 -23.81 -6.96
N GLN A 105 -21.67 -23.11 -6.19
CA GLN A 105 -21.59 -21.65 -6.37
C GLN A 105 -21.03 -21.31 -7.76
N GLU A 106 -21.57 -20.29 -8.41
CA GLU A 106 -21.10 -19.84 -9.73
C GLU A 106 -19.67 -19.28 -9.65
N VAL A 107 -19.33 -18.62 -8.55
CA VAL A 107 -18.02 -17.99 -8.30
C VAL A 107 -17.67 -18.13 -6.83
N TYR A 108 -16.40 -18.42 -6.56
CA TYR A 108 -15.84 -18.45 -5.20
C TYR A 108 -14.90 -17.25 -5.02
N CYS A 109 -15.28 -16.29 -4.18
CA CYS A 109 -14.46 -15.10 -3.93
C CYS A 109 -13.30 -15.39 -2.96
N ALA A 110 -12.17 -14.73 -3.18
CA ALA A 110 -10.97 -14.96 -2.36
C ALA A 110 -11.17 -14.49 -0.91
N GLU A 111 -11.90 -13.39 -0.71
CA GLU A 111 -12.16 -12.77 0.58
C GLU A 111 -12.88 -13.70 1.55
N GLU A 112 -13.75 -14.57 1.05
CA GLU A 112 -14.52 -15.51 1.85
C GLU A 112 -13.79 -16.85 2.05
N TRP A 113 -13.25 -17.41 0.98
CA TRP A 113 -12.80 -18.81 0.98
C TRP A 113 -11.33 -18.99 1.35
N VAL A 114 -10.46 -18.02 1.01
CA VAL A 114 -9.04 -18.11 1.37
C VAL A 114 -8.83 -18.13 2.89
N PRO A 115 -9.52 -17.30 3.70
CA PRO A 115 -9.38 -17.35 5.15
C PRO A 115 -9.64 -18.74 5.74
N ARG A 116 -10.77 -19.36 5.35
CA ARG A 116 -11.18 -20.67 5.85
C ARG A 116 -10.16 -21.76 5.51
N VAL A 117 -9.68 -21.78 4.27
CA VAL A 117 -8.65 -22.74 3.82
C VAL A 117 -7.33 -22.52 4.56
N VAL A 118 -6.87 -21.27 4.67
CA VAL A 118 -5.60 -20.95 5.33
C VAL A 118 -5.65 -21.25 6.82
N ASP A 119 -6.76 -20.96 7.49
CA ASP A 119 -6.93 -21.23 8.92
C ASP A 119 -7.02 -22.73 9.20
N LEU A 120 -7.73 -23.49 8.35
CA LEU A 120 -7.73 -24.95 8.39
C LEU A 120 -6.30 -25.50 8.24
N TRP A 121 -5.56 -25.06 7.22
CA TRP A 121 -4.19 -25.51 7.02
C TRP A 121 -3.27 -25.14 8.17
N ASN A 122 -3.38 -23.93 8.73
CA ASN A 122 -2.59 -23.48 9.87
C ASN A 122 -2.94 -24.23 11.17
N ALA A 123 -4.18 -24.72 11.30
CA ALA A 123 -4.60 -25.52 12.45
C ALA A 123 -4.08 -26.96 12.37
N VAL A 124 -4.14 -27.57 11.18
CA VAL A 124 -3.79 -28.99 10.97
C VAL A 124 -2.30 -29.17 10.75
N ASN A 125 -1.66 -28.29 10.00
CA ASN A 125 -0.26 -28.39 9.65
C ASN A 125 0.58 -27.55 10.62
N ARG A 126 1.70 -28.10 11.10
CA ARG A 126 2.68 -27.40 11.96
C ARG A 126 3.43 -26.24 11.25
N GLY A 127 2.91 -25.74 10.13
CA GLY A 127 3.48 -24.66 9.35
C GLY A 127 2.53 -23.46 9.30
N TRP A 128 3.10 -22.26 9.29
CA TRP A 128 2.33 -21.03 9.09
C TRP A 128 2.29 -20.66 7.60
N PHE A 129 1.12 -20.81 6.99
CA PHE A 129 0.82 -20.48 5.60
C PHE A 129 0.36 -19.03 5.45
N LYS A 130 0.75 -18.39 4.36
CA LYS A 130 0.19 -17.10 3.95
C LYS A 130 -0.09 -17.10 2.45
N VAL A 131 -1.32 -16.78 2.09
CA VAL A 131 -1.74 -16.66 0.69
C VAL A 131 -1.50 -15.25 0.20
N TYR A 132 -0.99 -15.14 -1.02
CA TYR A 132 -0.80 -13.90 -1.78
C TYR A 132 -1.45 -14.07 -3.15
N ILE A 133 -2.37 -13.18 -3.51
CA ILE A 133 -3.01 -13.16 -4.82
C ILE A 133 -2.55 -11.91 -5.55
N PHE A 134 -1.95 -12.10 -6.72
CA PHE A 134 -1.56 -11.02 -7.62
C PHE A 134 -2.57 -10.90 -8.75
N GLY A 135 -2.96 -9.67 -9.09
CA GLY A 135 -3.76 -9.38 -10.28
C GLY A 135 -2.87 -9.13 -11.49
N GLU A 136 -3.49 -8.93 -12.66
CA GLU A 136 -2.80 -8.61 -13.92
C GLU A 136 -1.90 -7.36 -13.85
N PHE A 137 -2.22 -6.44 -12.93
CA PHE A 137 -1.57 -5.15 -12.80
C PHE A 137 -0.97 -4.93 -11.42
N GLY A 138 0.16 -4.23 -11.40
CA GLY A 138 0.74 -3.63 -10.19
C GLY A 138 1.66 -4.57 -9.43
N GLU A 139 2.63 -4.01 -8.69
CA GLU A 139 3.66 -4.82 -8.02
C GLU A 139 3.17 -5.48 -6.73
N LYS A 140 2.05 -5.04 -6.17
CA LYS A 140 1.54 -5.51 -4.89
C LYS A 140 0.47 -6.57 -5.09
N PRO A 141 0.33 -7.51 -4.13
CA PRO A 141 -0.81 -8.42 -4.12
C PRO A 141 -2.12 -7.63 -4.02
N ILE A 142 -3.13 -8.04 -4.79
CA ILE A 142 -4.49 -7.49 -4.70
C ILE A 142 -5.22 -8.03 -3.46
N TYR A 143 -4.83 -9.21 -2.99
CA TYR A 143 -5.36 -9.83 -1.78
C TYR A 143 -4.28 -10.65 -1.08
N LYS A 144 -4.30 -10.70 0.26
CA LYS A 144 -3.40 -11.54 1.06
C LYS A 144 -4.06 -11.90 2.38
N TYR A 145 -3.83 -13.12 2.85
CA TYR A 145 -4.37 -13.60 4.13
C TYR A 145 -3.41 -14.59 4.80
N GLY A 146 -3.29 -14.50 6.12
CA GLY A 146 -2.41 -15.32 6.95
C GLY A 146 -1.43 -14.51 7.81
N PRO A 147 -0.78 -15.15 8.81
CA PRO A 147 0.07 -14.50 9.79
C PRO A 147 1.28 -13.79 9.15
N ASP A 148 1.75 -12.69 9.76
CA ASP A 148 2.94 -11.99 9.27
C ASP A 148 4.22 -12.82 9.39
N ASN A 149 4.28 -13.70 10.39
CA ASN A 149 5.40 -14.62 10.62
C ASN A 149 5.15 -15.99 9.98
N PHE A 150 4.86 -16.00 8.68
CA PHE A 150 4.64 -17.22 7.90
C PHE A 150 5.96 -17.87 7.45
N ASP A 151 5.91 -19.18 7.21
CA ASP A 151 7.03 -19.97 6.71
C ASP A 151 6.81 -20.34 5.24
N ILE A 152 5.57 -20.66 4.84
CA ILE A 152 5.25 -21.16 3.50
C ILE A 152 4.29 -20.20 2.80
N PRO A 153 4.75 -19.47 1.76
CA PRO A 153 3.87 -18.66 0.94
C PRO A 153 3.13 -19.51 -0.10
N ILE A 154 1.83 -19.31 -0.20
CA ILE A 154 0.99 -19.81 -1.30
C ILE A 154 0.71 -18.63 -2.22
N ILE A 155 1.15 -18.71 -3.47
CA ILE A 155 1.10 -17.56 -4.38
C ILE A 155 0.18 -17.91 -5.54
N LEU A 156 -0.86 -17.10 -5.73
CA LEU A 156 -1.83 -17.23 -6.81
C LEU A 156 -1.75 -16.02 -7.74
N PHE A 157 -2.19 -16.23 -8.97
CA PHE A 157 -2.37 -15.20 -9.97
C PHE A 157 -3.82 -15.21 -10.46
N HIS A 158 -4.47 -14.04 -10.41
CA HIS A 158 -5.85 -13.85 -10.80
C HIS A 158 -5.94 -13.01 -12.07
N ASN A 159 -6.56 -13.56 -13.11
CA ASN A 159 -6.75 -12.89 -14.39
C ASN A 159 -8.00 -13.41 -15.10
N LYS A 160 -8.84 -12.51 -15.63
CA LYS A 160 -10.10 -12.83 -16.33
C LYS A 160 -10.96 -13.84 -15.57
N ASP A 161 -11.21 -13.56 -14.29
CA ASP A 161 -12.03 -14.39 -13.39
C ASP A 161 -11.53 -15.83 -13.21
N HIS A 162 -10.22 -16.06 -13.41
CA HIS A 162 -9.58 -17.36 -13.25
C HIS A 162 -8.36 -17.27 -12.32
N PHE A 163 -8.16 -18.30 -11.51
CA PHE A 163 -7.02 -18.44 -10.61
C PHE A 163 -6.03 -19.48 -11.12
N ASP A 164 -4.77 -19.06 -11.28
CA ASP A 164 -3.64 -19.94 -11.52
C ASP A 164 -2.73 -19.96 -10.27
N GLY A 165 -2.02 -21.07 -10.05
CA GLY A 165 -0.95 -21.10 -9.06
C GLY A 165 0.34 -20.47 -9.61
N VAL A 166 1.21 -19.98 -8.74
CA VAL A 166 2.50 -19.39 -9.13
C VAL A 166 3.63 -20.16 -8.46
N ARG A 167 4.56 -20.71 -9.26
CA ARG A 167 5.67 -21.51 -8.72
C ARG A 167 6.66 -20.68 -7.91
N ARG A 168 7.02 -19.49 -8.43
CA ARG A 168 7.90 -18.53 -7.75
C ARG A 168 7.43 -17.12 -8.06
N VAL A 169 7.25 -16.28 -7.04
CA VAL A 169 6.81 -14.89 -7.22
C VAL A 169 7.74 -14.07 -8.14
N SER A 170 9.05 -14.36 -8.13
CA SER A 170 10.00 -13.66 -9.00
C SER A 170 9.75 -13.89 -10.49
N ASP A 171 9.08 -15.01 -10.82
CA ASP A 171 8.74 -15.36 -12.19
C ASP A 171 7.58 -14.51 -12.75
N LEU A 172 6.76 -13.87 -11.89
CA LEU A 172 5.74 -12.90 -12.31
C LEU A 172 6.36 -11.57 -12.75
N PHE A 173 7.44 -11.16 -12.07
CA PHE A 173 8.05 -9.85 -12.24
C PHE A 173 9.28 -9.86 -13.15
N GLY A 174 9.81 -11.05 -13.49
CA GLY A 174 11.11 -11.19 -14.15
C GLY A 174 12.29 -10.66 -13.31
N GLN A 175 12.04 -10.37 -12.03
CA GLN A 175 12.99 -9.81 -11.09
C GLN A 175 12.76 -10.44 -9.71
N PRO A 176 13.80 -10.52 -8.86
CA PRO A 176 13.62 -10.93 -7.48
C PRO A 176 12.57 -10.07 -6.77
N TYR A 177 11.63 -10.74 -6.09
CA TYR A 177 10.54 -10.08 -5.36
C TYR A 177 10.54 -10.53 -3.90
N CYS A 178 10.33 -9.59 -2.98
CA CYS A 178 10.25 -9.86 -1.56
C CYS A 178 8.80 -9.79 -1.09
N LEU A 179 8.21 -10.93 -0.71
CA LEU A 179 6.83 -11.01 -0.21
C LEU A 179 6.61 -10.20 1.07
N SER A 180 7.63 -10.09 1.92
CA SER A 180 7.53 -9.36 3.20
C SER A 180 7.63 -7.84 3.01
N CYS A 181 8.35 -7.39 1.99
CA CYS A 181 8.47 -5.97 1.66
C CYS A 181 7.49 -5.50 0.60
N GLU A 182 6.88 -6.45 -0.11
CA GLU A 182 5.96 -6.24 -1.23
C GLU A 182 6.57 -5.35 -2.33
N SER A 183 7.78 -5.73 -2.75
CA SER A 183 8.56 -4.95 -3.71
C SER A 183 9.55 -5.81 -4.49
N VAL A 184 9.75 -5.47 -5.77
CA VAL A 184 10.87 -5.96 -6.59
C VAL A 184 12.21 -5.39 -6.10
N TYR A 185 13.31 -6.11 -6.33
CA TYR A 185 14.65 -5.63 -6.00
C TYR A 185 15.72 -6.18 -6.94
N ASN A 186 16.74 -5.36 -7.21
CA ASN A 186 17.80 -5.70 -8.18
C ASN A 186 18.93 -6.54 -7.58
N ARG A 187 19.28 -6.34 -6.31
CA ARG A 187 20.41 -7.02 -5.65
C ARG A 187 20.01 -7.55 -4.30
N LYS A 188 20.15 -8.86 -4.10
CA LYS A 188 19.86 -9.56 -2.83
C LYS A 188 20.60 -8.92 -1.64
N SER A 189 21.88 -8.58 -1.82
CA SER A 189 22.71 -7.98 -0.76
C SER A 189 22.22 -6.62 -0.29
N ASN A 190 21.79 -5.75 -1.23
CA ASN A 190 21.25 -4.43 -0.88
C ASN A 190 19.89 -4.56 -0.19
N HIS A 191 19.00 -5.37 -0.76
CA HIS A 191 17.68 -5.61 -0.17
C HIS A 191 17.78 -6.22 1.23
N ALA A 192 18.72 -7.13 1.45
CA ALA A 192 18.93 -7.74 2.75
C ALA A 192 19.31 -6.74 3.86
N ILE A 193 19.73 -5.52 3.54
CA ILE A 193 20.03 -4.50 4.56
C ILE A 193 18.74 -3.89 5.12
N SER A 194 17.74 -3.67 4.25
CA SER A 194 16.49 -2.96 4.57
C SER A 194 15.26 -3.86 4.62
N CYS A 195 15.40 -5.17 4.39
CA CYS A 195 14.28 -6.10 4.40
C CYS A 195 13.60 -6.18 5.77
N LYS A 196 12.26 -6.12 5.77
CA LYS A 196 11.42 -6.23 6.97
C LYS A 196 11.55 -7.59 7.65
N SER A 197 11.54 -8.68 6.87
CA SER A 197 11.74 -10.04 7.38
C SER A 197 13.21 -10.43 7.34
N ARG A 198 14.05 -9.64 8.02
CA ARG A 198 15.48 -9.92 8.22
C ARG A 198 15.75 -10.35 9.64
N CYS A 199 16.59 -11.37 9.81
CA CYS A 199 17.22 -11.65 11.09
C CYS A 199 18.41 -10.70 11.37
N GLN A 200 18.33 -9.85 12.40
CA GLN A 200 19.44 -8.95 12.79
C GLN A 200 20.70 -9.70 13.31
N LYS A 201 20.57 -10.99 13.63
CA LYS A 201 21.66 -11.80 14.17
C LYS A 201 22.49 -12.48 13.09
N CYS A 202 21.85 -13.05 12.06
CA CYS A 202 22.51 -13.79 10.98
C CYS A 202 22.35 -13.19 9.57
N SER A 203 21.59 -12.10 9.43
CA SER A 203 21.27 -11.39 8.17
C SER A 203 20.47 -12.15 7.11
N MET A 204 20.05 -13.40 7.38
CA MET A 204 19.12 -14.11 6.50
C MET A 204 17.79 -13.35 6.38
N VAL A 205 17.18 -13.45 5.20
CA VAL A 205 15.96 -12.73 4.82
C VAL A 205 14.95 -13.66 4.16
N GLY A 206 13.67 -13.32 4.30
CA GLY A 206 12.56 -14.02 3.64
C GLY A 206 11.52 -14.56 4.62
N PRO A 207 10.62 -15.44 4.14
CA PRO A 207 9.69 -16.18 4.99
C PRO A 207 10.41 -16.91 6.12
N GLY A 208 9.80 -16.98 7.30
CA GLY A 208 10.37 -17.60 8.50
C GLY A 208 11.40 -16.76 9.26
N PHE A 209 11.68 -15.53 8.82
CA PHE A 209 12.59 -14.59 9.51
C PHE A 209 11.85 -13.40 10.14
N PRO A 210 12.29 -12.89 11.32
CA PRO A 210 13.53 -13.20 12.03
C PRO A 210 13.58 -14.62 12.64
N CYS A 211 14.78 -15.19 12.80
CA CYS A 211 14.95 -16.57 13.27
C CYS A 211 14.23 -16.80 14.60
N LYS A 212 13.30 -17.75 14.62
CA LYS A 212 12.55 -18.17 15.80
C LYS A 212 13.46 -18.97 16.75
N PRO A 213 13.33 -18.83 18.08
CA PRO A 213 14.02 -19.68 19.03
C PRO A 213 13.67 -21.16 18.80
N LEU A 214 14.65 -22.04 18.97
CA LEU A 214 14.48 -23.48 19.10
C LEU A 214 14.74 -23.83 20.56
N ASP A 215 13.92 -24.72 21.11
CA ASP A 215 14.05 -25.16 22.49
C ASP A 215 15.43 -25.77 22.73
N ASN A 216 15.97 -25.57 23.93
CA ASN A 216 17.25 -26.11 24.40
C ASN A 216 18.51 -25.67 23.64
N PHE A 217 18.43 -24.69 22.72
CA PHE A 217 19.63 -24.13 22.08
C PHE A 217 20.01 -22.75 22.62
N PHE A 218 21.24 -22.61 23.12
CA PHE A 218 21.83 -21.31 23.44
C PHE A 218 23.33 -21.28 23.13
N LYS A 219 23.76 -20.38 22.24
CA LYS A 219 25.17 -20.15 21.92
C LYS A 219 25.52 -18.66 21.90
N HIS A 220 26.71 -18.34 22.40
CA HIS A 220 27.29 -17.00 22.35
C HIS A 220 28.39 -16.94 21.28
N CYS A 221 28.39 -15.89 20.46
CA CYS A 221 29.48 -15.65 19.51
C CYS A 221 30.51 -14.68 20.11
N ASN A 222 31.71 -15.18 20.43
CA ASN A 222 32.80 -14.37 20.99
C ASN A 222 33.27 -13.24 20.07
N GLY A 223 33.21 -13.43 18.74
CA GLY A 223 33.69 -12.44 17.76
C GLY A 223 32.81 -11.19 17.63
N CYS A 224 31.50 -11.30 17.90
CA CYS A 224 30.56 -10.19 17.73
C CYS A 224 29.69 -9.91 18.97
N GLY A 225 29.73 -10.74 20.01
CA GLY A 225 28.99 -10.58 21.26
C GLY A 225 27.49 -10.88 21.17
N LYS A 226 27.01 -11.52 20.10
CA LYS A 226 25.58 -11.88 19.92
C LYS A 226 25.25 -13.24 20.55
N ASN A 227 24.01 -13.37 21.04
CA ASN A 227 23.46 -14.62 21.57
C ASN A 227 22.45 -15.21 20.59
N PHE A 228 22.53 -16.51 20.36
CA PHE A 228 21.71 -17.26 19.42
C PHE A 228 20.88 -18.29 20.18
N LYS A 229 19.59 -18.35 19.86
CA LYS A 229 18.64 -19.34 20.39
C LYS A 229 18.16 -20.30 19.30
N ASN A 230 18.87 -20.37 18.17
CA ASN A 230 18.51 -21.18 17.03
C ASN A 230 19.83 -21.63 16.38
N GLU A 231 19.99 -22.94 16.22
CA GLU A 231 21.22 -23.55 15.72
C GLU A 231 21.52 -23.13 14.29
N ASN A 232 20.55 -23.23 13.38
CA ASN A 232 20.70 -22.80 11.99
C ASN A 232 21.08 -21.32 11.89
N CYS A 233 20.52 -20.47 12.75
CA CYS A 233 20.90 -19.06 12.84
C CYS A 233 22.36 -18.87 13.27
N TYR A 234 22.86 -19.68 14.20
CA TYR A 234 24.25 -19.62 14.66
C TYR A 234 25.22 -20.17 13.61
N ILE A 235 24.92 -21.34 13.04
CA ILE A 235 25.73 -21.96 11.99
C ILE A 235 25.85 -21.00 10.81
N HIS A 236 24.73 -20.50 10.27
CA HIS A 236 24.77 -19.53 9.17
C HIS A 236 25.57 -18.28 9.54
N HIS A 237 25.41 -17.78 10.77
CA HIS A 237 26.15 -16.60 11.23
C HIS A 237 27.68 -16.79 11.19
N ILE A 238 28.16 -17.97 11.57
CA ILE A 238 29.59 -18.31 11.54
C ILE A 238 30.05 -18.58 10.11
N THR A 239 29.34 -19.42 9.34
CA THR A 239 29.74 -19.81 7.97
C THR A 239 29.73 -18.63 7.01
N SER A 240 28.78 -17.69 7.15
CA SER A 240 28.76 -16.45 6.36
C SER A 240 29.73 -15.38 6.83
N ASN A 241 30.48 -15.63 7.92
CA ASN A 241 31.36 -14.66 8.58
C ASN A 241 30.65 -13.32 8.90
N PHE A 242 29.34 -13.35 9.19
CA PHE A 242 28.56 -12.13 9.43
C PHE A 242 29.01 -11.38 10.69
N CYS A 243 29.64 -12.08 11.64
CA CYS A 243 30.23 -11.51 12.86
C CYS A 243 31.25 -10.40 12.60
N SER A 244 31.97 -10.46 11.47
CA SER A 244 32.94 -9.44 11.06
C SER A 244 32.30 -8.10 10.69
N SER A 245 31.09 -8.14 10.14
CA SER A 245 30.39 -6.96 9.61
C SER A 245 29.35 -6.37 10.58
N SER A 246 28.92 -7.14 11.58
CA SER A 246 27.92 -6.71 12.54
C SER A 246 28.19 -7.21 13.96
N LYS A 247 28.32 -6.26 14.89
CA LYS A 247 28.68 -6.49 16.30
C LYS A 247 27.57 -6.03 17.24
N LYS A 248 27.52 -6.58 18.44
CA LYS A 248 26.65 -6.16 19.54
C LYS A 248 27.50 -5.46 20.59
N CYS A 249 27.09 -4.27 21.01
CA CYS A 249 27.75 -3.57 22.11
C CYS A 249 27.48 -4.28 23.44
N LYS A 250 28.52 -4.52 24.24
CA LYS A 250 28.41 -5.13 25.58
C LYS A 250 27.71 -4.21 26.59
N LYS A 251 27.86 -2.88 26.45
CA LYS A 251 27.32 -1.88 27.39
C LYS A 251 25.84 -1.57 27.15
N CYS A 252 25.47 -1.23 25.92
CA CYS A 252 24.11 -0.79 25.59
C CYS A 252 23.27 -1.84 24.83
N GLY A 253 23.86 -2.99 24.48
CA GLY A 253 23.17 -4.07 23.77
C GLY A 253 22.84 -3.81 22.29
N VAL A 254 23.10 -2.60 21.78
CA VAL A 254 22.82 -2.21 20.39
C VAL A 254 23.62 -3.07 19.41
N ILE A 255 22.94 -3.57 18.37
CA ILE A 255 23.58 -4.21 17.21
C ILE A 255 23.92 -3.13 16.19
N TRP A 256 25.18 -3.08 15.78
CA TRP A 256 25.70 -2.05 14.88
C TRP A 256 26.48 -2.67 13.72
N SER A 257 26.54 -1.94 12.60
CA SER A 257 27.34 -2.32 11.43
C SER A 257 28.74 -1.74 11.54
N VAL A 258 29.75 -2.60 11.40
CA VAL A 258 31.17 -2.22 11.48
C VAL A 258 31.52 -1.21 10.38
N LYS A 259 31.11 -1.48 9.14
CA LYS A 259 31.34 -0.57 8.00
C LYS A 259 30.78 0.83 8.25
N ASN A 260 29.54 0.93 8.74
CA ASN A 260 28.87 2.23 8.91
C ASN A 260 29.40 3.01 10.13
N ASN A 261 29.85 2.32 11.17
CA ASN A 261 30.36 2.97 12.39
C ASN A 261 31.88 3.22 12.34
N ASN A 262 32.60 2.60 11.39
CA ASN A 262 34.02 2.89 11.14
C ASN A 262 34.24 3.89 10.00
N ARG A 263 33.16 4.35 9.36
CA ARG A 263 33.23 5.34 8.30
C ARG A 263 33.84 6.64 8.84
N ASN A 264 34.62 7.33 7.99
CA ASN A 264 35.29 8.59 8.33
C ASN A 264 36.27 8.47 9.52
N GLY A 265 37.03 7.36 9.60
CA GLY A 265 38.09 7.18 10.59
C GLY A 265 37.62 6.88 12.01
N ARG A 266 36.33 6.62 12.19
CA ARG A 266 35.74 6.40 13.51
C ARG A 266 36.09 5.00 14.04
N ALA A 267 36.34 4.88 15.35
CA ALA A 267 36.70 3.62 15.99
C ALA A 267 35.48 2.76 16.38
N GLY A 268 34.40 2.79 15.59
CA GLY A 268 33.20 1.97 15.79
C GLY A 268 32.08 2.64 16.58
N HIS A 269 31.25 1.80 17.22
CA HIS A 269 30.06 2.25 17.93
C HIS A 269 30.40 2.95 19.24
N VAL A 270 29.77 4.11 19.46
CA VAL A 270 29.80 4.85 20.72
C VAL A 270 28.39 4.82 21.30
N CYS A 271 28.29 4.47 22.59
CA CYS A 271 26.99 4.38 23.26
C CYS A 271 26.30 5.74 23.29
N SER A 272 24.97 5.71 23.29
CA SER A 272 24.08 6.88 23.30
C SER A 272 24.07 7.71 22.03
N GLU A 273 25.05 7.63 21.14
CA GLU A 273 25.00 8.39 19.89
C GLU A 273 24.00 7.84 18.87
N ARG A 274 23.41 8.73 18.07
CA ARG A 274 22.48 8.40 16.98
C ARG A 274 22.95 9.00 15.67
N TYR A 275 22.78 8.26 14.58
CA TYR A 275 23.07 8.76 13.24
C TYR A 275 21.97 9.72 12.77
N CYS A 276 22.36 10.92 12.36
CA CYS A 276 21.48 11.89 11.71
C CYS A 276 21.68 11.82 10.19
N THR A 277 20.62 11.51 9.45
CA THR A 277 20.67 11.47 7.98
C THR A 277 20.87 12.86 7.37
N THR A 278 20.33 13.92 8.00
CA THR A 278 20.49 15.30 7.53
C THR A 278 21.94 15.77 7.64
N CYS A 279 22.57 15.55 8.80
CA CYS A 279 23.96 15.94 9.03
C CYS A 279 24.97 14.90 8.48
N SER A 280 24.50 13.73 8.07
CA SER A 280 25.31 12.56 7.70
C SER A 280 26.36 12.18 8.77
N SER A 281 26.08 12.43 10.05
CA SER A 281 27.01 12.23 11.18
C SER A 281 26.30 11.67 12.42
N TYR A 282 27.09 11.17 13.39
CA TYR A 282 26.58 10.69 14.68
C TYR A 282 26.58 11.83 15.71
N HIS A 283 25.49 11.95 16.47
CA HIS A 283 25.34 12.96 17.51
C HIS A 283 24.93 12.32 18.83
N ASP A 284 25.41 12.87 19.94
CA ASP A 284 24.86 12.59 21.26
C ASP A 284 23.48 13.26 21.39
N PRO A 285 22.39 12.51 21.62
CA PRO A 285 21.06 13.06 21.86
C PRO A 285 21.02 14.10 22.98
N LYS A 286 21.93 14.02 23.97
CA LYS A 286 22.04 14.98 25.08
C LYS A 286 22.54 16.35 24.63
N ARG A 287 23.23 16.45 23.48
CA ARG A 287 23.67 17.74 22.91
C ARG A 287 22.52 18.53 22.28
N GLY A 288 21.31 17.96 22.20
CA GLY A 288 20.18 18.57 21.52
C GLY A 288 20.29 18.45 20.00
N CYS A 289 19.16 18.43 19.30
CA CYS A 289 19.14 18.45 17.84
C CYS A 289 19.50 19.88 17.38
N TYR A 290 20.50 20.03 16.51
CA TYR A 290 20.89 21.33 15.92
C TYR A 290 19.86 21.90 14.92
N ILE A 291 18.73 21.21 14.70
CA ILE A 291 17.64 21.73 13.89
C ILE A 291 16.97 22.84 14.69
N LYS A 292 17.16 24.09 14.26
CA LYS A 292 16.43 25.25 14.81
C LYS A 292 14.94 24.91 14.85
N PRO A 293 14.25 25.08 16.00
CA PRO A 293 12.81 24.99 16.04
C PRO A 293 12.22 25.87 14.94
N LEU A 294 11.27 25.32 14.18
CA LEU A 294 10.56 26.11 13.18
C LEU A 294 9.90 27.26 13.92
N ILE A 295 10.28 28.50 13.59
CA ILE A 295 9.57 29.68 14.06
C ILE A 295 8.19 29.58 13.42
N ILE A 296 7.19 29.23 14.22
CA ILE A 296 5.80 29.17 13.79
C ILE A 296 5.46 30.59 13.35
N LYS A 297 5.35 30.80 12.03
CA LYS A 297 4.88 32.08 11.51
C LYS A 297 3.47 32.30 12.07
N PRO A 298 3.14 33.48 12.63
CA PRO A 298 1.81 33.74 13.12
C PRO A 298 0.80 33.43 12.00
N PRO A 299 -0.30 32.72 12.30
CA PRO A 299 -1.27 32.34 11.28
C PRO A 299 -1.83 33.60 10.63
N LYS A 300 -1.65 33.73 9.32
CA LYS A 300 -2.29 34.80 8.56
C LYS A 300 -3.79 34.52 8.55
N ALA A 301 -4.60 35.54 8.86
CA ALA A 301 -6.04 35.42 8.75
C ALA A 301 -6.41 35.12 7.28
N TYR A 302 -7.33 34.16 7.07
CA TYR A 302 -7.76 33.74 5.75
C TYR A 302 -9.29 33.71 5.67
N ARG A 303 -9.80 33.96 4.46
CA ARG A 303 -11.23 33.91 4.12
C ARG A 303 -11.63 32.48 3.76
N ILE A 304 -12.76 32.03 4.27
CA ILE A 304 -13.40 30.75 3.98
C ILE A 304 -14.73 31.06 3.30
N ILE A 305 -14.94 30.48 2.13
CA ILE A 305 -16.17 30.62 1.36
C ILE A 305 -16.76 29.22 1.23
N ALA A 306 -17.90 29.00 1.88
CA ALA A 306 -18.71 27.80 1.69
C ALA A 306 -19.83 28.14 0.71
N PHE A 307 -20.08 27.27 -0.26
CA PHE A 307 -21.14 27.49 -1.24
C PHE A 307 -21.79 26.18 -1.64
N ASP A 308 -23.03 26.28 -2.11
CA ASP A 308 -23.80 25.16 -2.63
C ASP A 308 -24.55 25.58 -3.90
N PHE A 309 -24.82 24.60 -4.76
CA PHE A 309 -25.47 24.81 -6.06
C PHE A 309 -26.78 24.03 -6.13
N GLU A 310 -27.84 24.71 -6.58
CA GLU A 310 -29.03 24.01 -7.07
C GLU A 310 -29.02 24.03 -8.60
N THR A 311 -29.43 22.91 -9.18
CA THR A 311 -29.48 22.74 -10.64
C THR A 311 -30.88 22.42 -11.12
N MET A 312 -31.22 22.94 -12.30
CA MET A 312 -32.40 22.54 -13.06
C MET A 312 -31.99 21.66 -14.24
N GLN A 313 -32.92 20.80 -14.68
CA GLN A 313 -32.72 19.85 -15.78
C GLN A 313 -33.74 20.06 -16.90
N HIS A 314 -33.96 21.30 -17.30
CA HIS A 314 -35.01 21.64 -18.29
C HIS A 314 -34.57 21.40 -19.74
N ARG A 315 -33.26 21.29 -20.01
CA ARG A 315 -32.72 21.09 -21.36
C ARG A 315 -32.26 19.64 -21.55
N GLU A 316 -32.63 19.06 -22.68
CA GLU A 316 -32.09 17.77 -23.13
C GLU A 316 -30.77 17.98 -23.87
N GLY A 317 -29.78 17.14 -23.59
CA GLY A 317 -28.51 17.08 -24.30
C GLY A 317 -28.24 15.68 -24.86
N GLU A 318 -27.18 15.55 -25.65
CA GLU A 318 -26.82 14.32 -26.37
C GLU A 318 -26.61 13.09 -25.47
N LYS A 319 -26.34 13.28 -24.16
CA LYS A 319 -26.11 12.22 -23.17
C LYS A 319 -27.13 12.23 -22.03
N GLY A 320 -28.29 12.84 -22.23
CA GLY A 320 -29.35 13.00 -21.23
C GLY A 320 -29.57 14.47 -20.82
N LYS A 321 -30.33 14.69 -19.74
CA LYS A 321 -30.68 16.04 -19.29
C LYS A 321 -29.44 16.81 -18.83
N ILE A 322 -29.30 18.05 -19.31
CA ILE A 322 -28.22 18.97 -18.92
C ILE A 322 -28.57 19.57 -17.56
N HIS A 323 -27.64 19.49 -16.61
CA HIS A 323 -27.73 20.19 -15.34
C HIS A 323 -27.28 21.63 -15.51
N GLU A 324 -28.19 22.58 -15.35
CA GLU A 324 -27.90 24.01 -15.38
C GLU A 324 -28.05 24.60 -13.98
N VAL A 325 -27.01 25.26 -13.47
CA VAL A 325 -27.05 25.90 -12.15
C VAL A 325 -28.01 27.08 -12.20
N ASN A 326 -29.07 27.04 -11.39
CA ASN A 326 -30.08 28.10 -11.32
C ASN A 326 -30.04 28.89 -10.01
N PHE A 327 -29.28 28.42 -9.03
CA PHE A 327 -29.09 29.06 -7.74
C PHE A 327 -27.72 28.71 -7.16
N VAL A 328 -27.08 29.72 -6.58
CA VAL A 328 -25.86 29.58 -5.78
C VAL A 328 -26.09 30.22 -4.43
N GLY A 329 -25.96 29.44 -3.36
CA GLY A 329 -25.93 29.96 -1.99
C GLY A 329 -24.50 30.07 -1.50
N VAL A 330 -24.11 31.21 -0.94
CA VAL A 330 -22.73 31.47 -0.49
C VAL A 330 -22.73 31.96 0.95
N LYS A 331 -21.84 31.38 1.76
CA LYS A 331 -21.56 31.81 3.12
C LYS A 331 -20.08 32.13 3.30
N VAL A 332 -19.81 33.34 3.78
CA VAL A 332 -18.45 33.85 3.98
C VAL A 332 -18.12 33.90 5.46
N ASN A 333 -16.94 33.39 5.81
CA ASN A 333 -16.38 33.54 7.15
C ASN A 333 -14.85 33.71 7.08
N CYS A 334 -14.21 34.07 8.18
CA CYS A 334 -12.74 34.10 8.28
C CYS A 334 -12.27 33.35 9.51
N SER A 335 -11.00 32.95 9.53
CA SER A 335 -10.43 32.24 10.68
C SER A 335 -10.61 33.00 12.01
N GLY A 336 -10.53 34.33 11.98
CA GLY A 336 -10.77 35.17 13.16
C GLY A 336 -12.23 35.16 13.64
N CYS A 337 -13.20 35.29 12.73
CA CYS A 337 -14.63 35.26 13.06
C CYS A 337 -15.14 33.88 13.49
N ILE A 338 -14.48 32.80 13.04
CA ILE A 338 -14.77 31.45 13.52
C ILE A 338 -14.35 31.29 14.98
N THR A 339 -13.19 31.81 15.35
CA THR A 339 -12.67 31.68 16.71
C THR A 339 -13.33 32.66 17.68
N ASN A 340 -13.54 33.91 17.27
CA ASN A 340 -13.96 35.00 18.17
C ASN A 340 -15.43 35.42 18.00
N GLY A 341 -16.17 34.78 17.08
CA GLY A 341 -17.52 35.16 16.72
C GLY A 341 -17.57 36.23 15.61
N PRO A 342 -18.71 36.34 14.89
CA PRO A 342 -18.87 37.30 13.80
C PRO A 342 -18.95 38.74 14.34
N THR A 343 -18.16 39.64 13.75
CA THR A 343 -18.24 41.09 13.99
C THR A 343 -18.71 41.82 12.72
N SER A 344 -19.46 42.91 12.89
CA SER A 344 -19.93 43.76 11.78
C SER A 344 -18.79 44.51 11.08
N GLU A 345 -17.65 44.68 11.74
CA GLU A 345 -16.48 45.43 11.25
C GLU A 345 -15.37 44.52 10.68
N CYS A 346 -15.67 43.27 10.35
CA CYS A 346 -14.65 42.34 9.88
C CYS A 346 -14.19 42.65 8.45
N CYS A 347 -13.00 43.23 8.31
CA CYS A 347 -12.37 43.57 7.02
C CYS A 347 -12.10 42.37 6.08
N ILE A 348 -12.26 41.13 6.55
CA ILE A 348 -12.07 39.90 5.75
C ILE A 348 -13.41 39.26 5.34
N CYS A 349 -14.42 39.31 6.23
CA CYS A 349 -15.73 38.74 5.93
C CYS A 349 -16.63 39.70 5.15
N ASP A 350 -16.34 41.00 5.23
CA ASP A 350 -17.15 42.08 4.65
C ASP A 350 -18.57 42.17 5.26
N GLU A 351 -19.36 43.14 4.81
CA GLU A 351 -20.74 43.38 5.27
C GLU A 351 -21.68 42.21 4.94
N TYR A 352 -21.48 41.56 3.79
CA TYR A 352 -22.35 40.49 3.29
C TYR A 352 -21.77 39.10 3.56
N ARG A 353 -22.33 38.38 4.54
CA ARG A 353 -21.89 37.03 4.94
C ARG A 353 -22.71 35.93 4.29
N THR A 354 -23.93 36.23 3.88
CA THR A 354 -24.87 35.33 3.21
C THR A 354 -25.29 35.95 1.89
N ILE A 355 -24.73 35.46 0.79
CA ILE A 355 -24.93 36.02 -0.55
C ILE A 355 -25.56 34.93 -1.43
N THR A 356 -26.52 35.30 -2.28
CA THR A 356 -27.10 34.38 -3.26
C THR A 356 -27.01 34.91 -4.67
N PHE A 357 -26.80 34.02 -5.63
CA PHE A 357 -26.91 34.30 -7.08
C PHE A 357 -28.05 33.42 -7.63
N SER A 358 -29.06 34.00 -8.25
CA SER A 358 -30.28 33.26 -8.61
C SER A 358 -30.96 33.79 -9.87
N HIS A 359 -31.60 32.92 -10.65
CA HIS A 359 -32.38 33.33 -11.83
C HIS A 359 -33.61 34.18 -11.50
N LYS A 360 -34.18 33.96 -10.31
CA LYS A 360 -35.44 34.57 -9.89
C LYS A 360 -35.35 35.04 -8.44
N PRO A 361 -36.04 36.12 -8.09
CA PRO A 361 -36.18 36.51 -6.69
C PRO A 361 -36.86 35.39 -5.91
N PHE A 362 -36.44 35.22 -4.66
CA PHE A 362 -37.14 34.45 -3.65
C PHE A 362 -37.45 35.34 -2.45
N TYR A 363 -38.54 35.02 -1.77
CA TYR A 363 -39.02 35.76 -0.61
C TYR A 363 -39.00 34.84 0.62
N HIS A 364 -38.98 35.43 1.82
CA HIS A 364 -39.02 34.76 3.13
C HIS A 364 -37.74 34.09 3.65
N THR A 365 -36.67 34.02 2.86
CA THR A 365 -35.34 33.62 3.35
C THR A 365 -34.48 34.85 3.58
N LYS A 366 -33.98 35.05 4.81
CA LYS A 366 -33.07 36.15 5.13
C LYS A 366 -31.69 35.86 4.54
N VAL A 367 -31.26 36.72 3.62
CA VAL A 367 -29.91 36.76 3.06
C VAL A 367 -29.42 38.19 3.12
N ASP A 368 -28.11 38.38 3.24
CA ASP A 368 -27.53 39.72 3.33
C ASP A 368 -27.52 40.39 1.95
N GLN A 369 -27.37 39.59 0.88
CA GLN A 369 -27.43 40.07 -0.49
C GLN A 369 -28.05 39.03 -1.44
N GLN A 370 -29.06 39.46 -2.21
CA GLN A 370 -29.68 38.65 -3.27
C GLN A 370 -29.35 39.24 -4.64
N ASN A 371 -28.51 38.54 -5.41
CA ASN A 371 -28.17 38.89 -6.79
C ASN A 371 -29.07 38.12 -7.75
N ILE A 372 -29.97 38.82 -8.45
CA ILE A 372 -30.87 38.22 -9.44
C ILE A 372 -30.21 38.35 -10.82
N ILE A 373 -29.71 37.24 -11.37
CA ILE A 373 -28.89 37.23 -12.58
C ILE A 373 -29.23 36.03 -13.45
N VAL A 374 -29.15 36.21 -14.78
CA VAL A 374 -29.46 35.19 -15.80
C VAL A 374 -28.46 34.02 -15.80
N ASP A 375 -27.20 34.25 -15.41
CA ASP A 375 -26.17 33.22 -15.26
C ASP A 375 -25.54 33.29 -13.86
N PRO A 376 -26.12 32.56 -12.88
CA PRO A 376 -25.65 32.54 -11.50
C PRO A 376 -24.24 31.99 -11.36
N LEU A 377 -23.86 31.00 -12.18
CA LEU A 377 -22.56 30.35 -12.09
C LEU A 377 -21.44 31.29 -12.54
N SER A 378 -21.56 31.90 -13.72
CA SER A 378 -20.55 32.85 -14.22
C SER A 378 -20.42 34.08 -13.33
N SER A 379 -21.55 34.53 -12.75
CA SER A 379 -21.56 35.66 -11.82
C SER A 379 -20.90 35.33 -10.48
N PHE A 380 -21.17 34.14 -9.93
CA PHE A 380 -20.50 33.64 -8.73
C PHE A 380 -18.98 33.52 -8.92
N VAL A 381 -18.53 32.93 -10.04
CA VAL A 381 -17.10 32.81 -10.37
C VAL A 381 -16.45 34.19 -10.50
N SER A 382 -17.12 35.13 -11.17
CA SER A 382 -16.64 36.51 -11.30
C SER A 382 -16.52 37.21 -9.94
N TRP A 383 -17.49 36.99 -9.05
CA TRP A 383 -17.47 37.52 -7.69
C TRP A 383 -16.32 36.92 -6.87
N LEU A 384 -16.07 35.60 -6.98
CA LEU A 384 -15.01 34.91 -6.25
C LEU A 384 -13.62 35.42 -6.65
N ILE A 385 -13.41 35.72 -7.94
CA ILE A 385 -12.14 36.26 -8.47
C ILE A 385 -11.94 37.73 -8.08
N LYS A 386 -13.00 38.54 -8.06
CA LYS A 386 -12.91 39.95 -7.62
C LYS A 386 -12.73 40.11 -6.10
N SER A 387 -13.06 39.06 -5.36
CA SER A 387 -13.07 39.01 -3.90
C SER A 387 -11.77 38.48 -3.27
N SER A 388 -10.77 38.15 -4.10
CA SER A 388 -9.41 37.72 -3.73
C SER A 388 -8.38 38.80 -4.03
#